data_AF-A0A7C3CF70-F1
#
_entry.id   AF-A0A7C3CF70-F1
#
_cell.length_a   1.000
_cell.length_b   1.000
_cell.length_c   1.000
_cell.angle_alpha   90.00
_cell.angle_beta   90.00
_cell.angle_gamma   90.00
#
_symmetry.space_group_name_H-M   'P 1'
#
loop_
_entity.id
_entity.type
_entity.pdbx_description
1 polymer ?
#
loop_
_entity_poly.entity_id
_entity_poly.type
_entity_poly.pdbx_seq_one_letter_code
_entity_poly.pdbx_strand_id
1 'polypeptide(L)'
;ALYGAKNCKVVNNTVVRNPFNYFFPSFKAWIRINPRKESAGGDLSTGNLVRNNIMATYQDEGQEPASVDNNTLGTNYSSSFQDYQGWNFYLSANSPAIDAGIAEDAPFIDADKKRRTVGAVDRGCFEYNASTEDRDAPTLPSNISASQITEGSISLDWDASSDNEGVAYYEINIDGKIIRSATPSAYIPNLQPNTEYTVGVKAVDFFDNKSPATLHTETTQALGMMAVFFVSADRHDHVIKSNSKLMWVGMPYLRVGGYYGSSDASAVLPFKLPCLESNYQIVSANLATYLDERVGATEGSLDVYGLGIRPTACVATTDHWEGMYSGDDANGTLITQNYITPQTNTGLVELASSDESALGTYLQGLYDIGGCDGFAYLRLNENTTQEQNNTYYKIVSADNSNSFQVPLLKVIASESTAVKPLEIKNGVAIFPNPTNGKEVTMQIKGFEAEPTIIVIHNAKGQEVFRKTFNNLENESTLNLKTDLVSGMYFVTVLGRQKYAQTKLIVALR
;
A
#
# COMPACT_ATOMS: atom_id res chain seq x y z
N ALA A 1 -62.88 -35.69 19.72
CA ALA A 1 -63.99 -35.48 20.68
C ALA A 1 -63.41 -35.40 22.08
N LEU A 2 -64.00 -34.58 22.95
CA LEU A 2 -63.71 -34.57 24.38
C LEU A 2 -64.95 -35.11 25.11
N TYR A 3 -64.77 -36.14 25.94
CA TYR A 3 -65.87 -36.81 26.65
C TYR A 3 -65.80 -36.53 28.15
N GLY A 4 -66.87 -35.98 28.74
CA GLY A 4 -66.96 -35.63 30.16
C GLY A 4 -65.98 -34.53 30.60
N ALA A 5 -65.63 -33.60 29.69
CA ALA A 5 -64.67 -32.54 29.93
C ALA A 5 -65.26 -31.47 30.86
N LYS A 6 -64.48 -31.05 31.87
CA LYS A 6 -64.90 -30.01 32.82
C LYS A 6 -63.87 -28.90 32.87
N ASN A 7 -64.31 -27.66 32.63
CA ASN A 7 -63.46 -26.47 32.66
C ASN A 7 -62.22 -26.54 31.76
N CYS A 8 -62.29 -27.27 30.64
CA CYS A 8 -61.20 -27.37 29.67
C CYS A 8 -61.24 -26.21 28.69
N LYS A 9 -60.07 -25.73 28.28
CA LYS A 9 -59.92 -24.70 27.24
C LYS A 9 -59.24 -25.31 26.00
N VAL A 10 -59.83 -25.11 24.83
CA VAL A 10 -59.24 -25.41 23.52
C VAL A 10 -59.04 -24.09 22.81
N VAL A 11 -57.83 -23.54 22.93
CA VAL A 11 -57.48 -22.23 22.42
C VAL A 11 -56.46 -22.35 21.31
N ASN A 12 -56.70 -21.64 20.21
CA ASN A 12 -55.73 -21.43 19.15
C ASN A 12 -55.27 -22.70 18.41
N ASN A 13 -56.23 -23.53 17.99
CA ASN A 13 -56.00 -24.74 17.21
C ASN A 13 -56.55 -24.62 15.80
N THR A 14 -55.93 -25.36 14.88
CA THR A 14 -56.43 -25.53 13.51
C THR A 14 -56.91 -26.96 13.35
N VAL A 15 -58.23 -27.13 13.16
CA VAL A 15 -58.87 -28.45 12.96
C VAL A 15 -59.33 -28.55 11.52
N VAL A 16 -58.51 -29.23 10.73
CA VAL A 16 -58.71 -29.44 9.31
C VAL A 16 -58.90 -30.90 8.99
N ARG A 17 -59.56 -31.18 7.86
CA ARG A 17 -59.62 -32.53 7.33
C ARG A 17 -58.28 -32.87 6.66
N ASN A 18 -57.97 -34.13 6.48
CA ASN A 18 -56.92 -34.53 5.53
C ASN A 18 -57.43 -34.29 4.09
N PRO A 19 -56.71 -33.50 3.25
CA PRO A 19 -57.13 -33.18 1.88
C PRO A 19 -57.29 -34.41 0.96
N PHE A 20 -56.66 -35.53 1.28
CA PHE A 20 -56.70 -36.75 0.48
C PHE A 20 -57.93 -37.64 0.72
N ASN A 21 -58.83 -37.28 1.65
CA ASN A 21 -60.09 -37.99 1.91
C ASN A 21 -59.98 -39.52 2.09
N TYR A 22 -58.88 -40.01 2.66
CA TYR A 22 -58.60 -41.46 2.79
C TYR A 22 -59.70 -42.25 3.53
N PHE A 23 -60.51 -41.61 4.38
CA PHE A 23 -61.61 -42.25 5.10
C PHE A 23 -62.84 -41.32 5.18
N PHE A 24 -64.03 -41.88 4.91
CA PHE A 24 -65.37 -41.29 5.08
C PHE A 24 -65.62 -39.92 4.39
N PRO A 25 -65.76 -39.86 3.05
CA PRO A 25 -65.83 -38.61 2.25
C PRO A 25 -66.91 -37.59 2.69
N SER A 26 -67.96 -38.01 3.39
CA SER A 26 -69.04 -37.14 3.86
C SER A 26 -68.77 -36.42 5.19
N PHE A 27 -67.72 -36.76 5.94
CA PHE A 27 -67.47 -36.19 7.26
C PHE A 27 -66.60 -34.93 7.18
N LYS A 28 -67.07 -33.84 7.80
CA LYS A 28 -66.27 -32.61 8.01
C LYS A 28 -65.37 -32.81 9.24
N ALA A 29 -64.25 -32.09 9.30
CA ALA A 29 -63.44 -32.07 10.53
C ALA A 29 -64.17 -31.29 11.63
N TRP A 30 -64.12 -31.78 12.86
CA TRP A 30 -64.93 -31.22 13.94
C TRP A 30 -64.21 -31.17 15.28
N ILE A 31 -64.57 -30.17 16.08
CA ILE A 31 -64.43 -30.20 17.53
C ILE A 31 -65.79 -30.59 18.10
N ARG A 32 -65.82 -31.63 18.93
CA ARG A 32 -67.04 -32.11 19.58
C ARG A 32 -66.81 -32.34 21.05
N ILE A 33 -67.70 -31.81 21.86
CA ILE A 33 -67.74 -31.98 23.31
C ILE A 33 -68.98 -32.80 23.64
N ASN A 34 -68.77 -33.96 24.26
CA ASN A 34 -69.80 -34.95 24.54
C ASN A 34 -69.83 -35.28 26.03
N PRO A 35 -70.96 -35.73 26.59
CA PRO A 35 -71.00 -36.37 27.91
C PRO A 35 -70.27 -37.72 27.88
N ARG A 36 -69.76 -38.18 29.03
CA ARG A 36 -69.03 -39.47 29.14
C ARG A 36 -69.94 -40.71 28.96
N LYS A 37 -71.24 -40.58 29.21
CA LYS A 37 -72.27 -41.61 28.98
C LYS A 37 -73.51 -40.96 28.37
N GLU A 38 -74.07 -41.59 27.34
CA GLU A 38 -75.17 -41.04 26.51
C GLU A 38 -76.56 -41.05 27.19
N SER A 39 -76.69 -41.62 28.39
CA SER A 39 -77.95 -41.71 29.12
C SER A 39 -78.02 -40.77 30.34
N ALA A 40 -79.21 -40.22 30.61
CA ALA A 40 -79.54 -39.35 31.74
C ALA A 40 -78.94 -39.86 33.06
N GLY A 41 -77.85 -39.24 33.53
CA GLY A 41 -77.10 -39.64 34.73
C GLY A 41 -75.59 -39.79 34.55
N GLY A 42 -75.04 -39.62 33.34
CA GLY A 42 -73.59 -39.59 33.10
C GLY A 42 -72.89 -38.29 33.53
N ASP A 43 -71.56 -38.34 33.74
CA ASP A 43 -70.74 -37.15 33.95
C ASP A 43 -70.87 -36.20 32.75
N LEU A 44 -71.59 -35.09 32.96
CA LEU A 44 -71.78 -34.05 31.96
C LEU A 44 -70.47 -33.29 31.71
N SER A 45 -70.31 -32.85 30.47
CA SER A 45 -69.30 -31.84 30.13
C SER A 45 -69.82 -30.46 30.51
N THR A 46 -69.06 -29.67 31.26
CA THR A 46 -69.51 -28.37 31.79
C THR A 46 -68.37 -27.34 31.78
N GLY A 47 -68.68 -26.09 31.47
CA GLY A 47 -67.75 -24.95 31.62
C GLY A 47 -66.55 -24.95 30.67
N ASN A 48 -66.63 -25.65 29.53
CA ASN A 48 -65.53 -25.69 28.57
C ASN A 48 -65.56 -24.48 27.63
N LEU A 49 -64.40 -24.09 27.11
CA LEU A 49 -64.24 -22.97 26.19
C LEU A 49 -63.52 -23.43 24.92
N VAL A 50 -64.07 -23.08 23.76
CA VAL A 50 -63.41 -23.21 22.46
C VAL A 50 -63.22 -21.82 21.87
N ARG A 51 -61.97 -21.39 21.66
CA ARG A 51 -61.64 -20.00 21.28
C ARG A 51 -60.50 -19.88 20.29
N ASN A 52 -60.57 -18.89 19.40
CA ASN A 52 -59.55 -18.59 18.39
C ASN A 52 -59.18 -19.82 17.52
N ASN A 53 -60.14 -20.67 17.16
CA ASN A 53 -59.91 -21.86 16.35
C ASN A 53 -60.43 -21.69 14.92
N ILE A 54 -59.79 -22.41 14.00
CA ILE A 54 -60.30 -22.64 12.64
C ILE A 54 -60.84 -24.08 12.58
N MET A 55 -62.15 -24.24 12.31
CA MET A 55 -62.76 -25.56 12.21
C MET A 55 -63.96 -25.59 11.25
N ALA A 56 -64.18 -26.73 10.58
CA ALA A 56 -65.32 -26.85 9.66
C ALA A 56 -66.65 -27.05 10.39
N THR A 57 -66.66 -27.68 11.56
CA THR A 57 -67.88 -27.95 12.32
C THR A 57 -67.59 -27.95 13.83
N TYR A 58 -68.50 -27.37 14.59
CA TYR A 58 -68.53 -27.45 16.04
C TYR A 58 -69.82 -28.13 16.49
N GLN A 59 -69.71 -29.08 17.42
CA GLN A 59 -70.87 -29.80 17.94
C GLN A 59 -70.76 -29.90 19.46
N ASP A 60 -71.77 -29.42 20.16
CA ASP A 60 -71.90 -29.54 21.60
C ASP A 60 -73.18 -30.31 21.93
N GLU A 61 -73.01 -31.44 22.60
CA GLU A 61 -74.11 -32.29 23.05
C GLU A 61 -74.15 -32.39 24.59
N GLY A 62 -73.42 -31.52 25.29
CA GLY A 62 -73.53 -31.34 26.74
C GLY A 62 -74.75 -30.50 27.14
N GLN A 63 -75.30 -30.72 28.34
CA GLN A 63 -76.45 -29.96 28.83
C GLN A 63 -76.09 -28.55 29.38
N GLU A 64 -74.81 -28.24 29.56
CA GLU A 64 -74.32 -26.89 29.86
C GLU A 64 -73.40 -26.46 28.70
N PRO A 65 -73.74 -25.40 27.95
CA PRO A 65 -73.06 -25.12 26.69
C PRO A 65 -71.61 -24.71 26.94
N ALA A 66 -70.70 -25.37 26.24
CA ALA A 66 -69.37 -24.85 26.04
C ALA A 66 -69.46 -23.58 25.16
N SER A 67 -68.79 -22.51 25.58
CA SER A 67 -68.81 -21.25 24.83
C SER A 67 -67.87 -21.31 23.63
N VAL A 68 -68.30 -20.70 22.53
CA VAL A 68 -67.57 -20.63 21.26
C VAL A 68 -67.35 -19.16 20.93
N ASP A 69 -66.13 -18.69 21.13
CA ASP A 69 -65.80 -17.27 20.99
C ASP A 69 -64.71 -17.08 19.92
N ASN A 70 -64.89 -16.13 19.01
CA ASN A 70 -63.88 -15.75 18.01
C ASN A 70 -63.32 -16.95 17.22
N ASN A 71 -64.21 -17.88 16.82
CA ASN A 71 -63.85 -19.02 15.96
C ASN A 71 -64.37 -18.80 14.54
N THR A 72 -63.71 -19.43 13.58
CA THR A 72 -64.18 -19.47 12.18
C THR A 72 -64.84 -20.81 11.93
N LEU A 73 -66.16 -20.81 11.72
CA LEU A 73 -66.99 -21.99 11.46
C LEU A 73 -67.26 -22.15 9.96
N GLY A 74 -67.30 -23.38 9.46
CA GLY A 74 -67.64 -23.67 8.07
C GLY A 74 -66.60 -23.20 7.05
N THR A 75 -65.34 -23.03 7.49
CA THR A 75 -64.25 -22.44 6.71
C THR A 75 -63.97 -23.17 5.40
N ASN A 76 -63.79 -22.39 4.33
CA ASN A 76 -63.15 -22.89 3.10
C ASN A 76 -61.62 -22.83 3.27
N TYR A 77 -61.00 -23.98 3.53
CA TYR A 77 -59.58 -24.07 3.85
C TYR A 77 -58.66 -23.47 2.77
N SER A 78 -59.06 -23.55 1.49
CA SER A 78 -58.28 -22.96 0.39
C SER A 78 -58.26 -21.42 0.40
N SER A 79 -59.21 -20.78 1.08
CA SER A 79 -59.22 -19.32 1.27
C SER A 79 -58.52 -18.88 2.55
N SER A 80 -58.31 -19.79 3.51
CA SER A 80 -57.70 -19.45 4.79
C SER A 80 -56.21 -19.76 4.88
N PHE A 81 -55.73 -20.75 4.13
CA PHE A 81 -54.33 -21.19 4.15
C PHE A 81 -53.64 -20.99 2.81
N GLN A 82 -52.32 -20.85 2.82
CA GLN A 82 -51.50 -20.72 1.61
C GLN A 82 -51.60 -21.96 0.71
N ASP A 83 -51.43 -23.17 1.27
CA ASP A 83 -51.61 -24.43 0.54
C ASP A 83 -52.04 -25.57 1.47
N TYR A 84 -53.34 -25.60 1.74
CA TYR A 84 -53.96 -26.66 2.55
C TYR A 84 -53.75 -28.08 1.98
N GLN A 85 -53.70 -28.23 0.65
CA GLN A 85 -53.57 -29.56 0.02
C GLN A 85 -52.15 -30.11 0.17
N GLY A 86 -51.15 -29.23 0.13
CA GLY A 86 -49.75 -29.51 0.40
C GLY A 86 -49.35 -29.46 1.88
N TRP A 87 -50.31 -29.38 2.82
CA TRP A 87 -50.08 -29.31 4.28
C TRP A 87 -49.34 -28.03 4.75
N ASN A 88 -49.38 -26.96 3.95
CA ASN A 88 -48.95 -25.64 4.38
C ASN A 88 -50.15 -24.87 4.96
N PHE A 89 -50.18 -24.77 6.28
CA PHE A 89 -51.26 -24.13 7.03
C PHE A 89 -50.95 -22.69 7.47
N TYR A 90 -49.89 -22.03 6.95
CA TYR A 90 -49.74 -20.59 7.14
C TYR A 90 -50.95 -19.86 6.56
N LEU A 91 -51.42 -18.81 7.22
CA LEU A 91 -52.55 -18.06 6.72
C LEU A 91 -52.20 -17.42 5.37
N SER A 92 -53.16 -17.40 4.45
CA SER A 92 -53.03 -16.64 3.20
C SER A 92 -53.22 -15.14 3.48
N ALA A 93 -52.67 -14.26 2.63
CA ALA A 93 -52.71 -12.81 2.83
C ALA A 93 -54.11 -12.21 2.97
N ASN A 94 -55.15 -12.87 2.45
CA ASN A 94 -56.55 -12.44 2.55
C ASN A 94 -57.38 -13.32 3.48
N SER A 95 -56.72 -14.09 4.35
CA SER A 95 -57.41 -15.01 5.23
C SER A 95 -58.30 -14.25 6.22
N PRO A 96 -59.58 -14.63 6.37
CA PRO A 96 -60.46 -14.00 7.35
C PRO A 96 -60.09 -14.32 8.81
N ALA A 97 -59.04 -15.10 9.02
CA ALA A 97 -58.50 -15.43 10.34
C ALA A 97 -57.45 -14.42 10.83
N ILE A 98 -56.90 -13.59 9.95
CA ILE A 98 -55.89 -12.57 10.29
C ILE A 98 -56.52 -11.52 11.20
N ASP A 99 -55.85 -11.21 12.31
CA ASP A 99 -56.26 -10.20 13.30
C ASP A 99 -57.69 -10.40 13.87
N ALA A 100 -58.26 -11.61 13.75
CA ALA A 100 -59.68 -11.85 14.02
C ALA A 100 -59.96 -12.52 15.38
N GLY A 101 -58.91 -12.86 16.14
CA GLY A 101 -58.97 -13.48 17.47
C GLY A 101 -58.78 -12.49 18.61
N ILE A 102 -58.73 -13.01 19.84
CA ILE A 102 -58.50 -12.22 21.06
C ILE A 102 -57.30 -12.75 21.85
N ALA A 103 -56.59 -11.87 22.56
CA ALA A 103 -55.36 -12.21 23.28
C ALA A 103 -55.59 -13.00 24.58
N GLU A 104 -56.79 -12.95 25.15
CA GLU A 104 -57.10 -13.66 26.40
C GLU A 104 -56.98 -15.18 26.21
N ASP A 105 -56.16 -15.82 27.05
CA ASP A 105 -55.79 -17.25 27.02
C ASP A 105 -55.08 -17.73 25.74
N ALA A 106 -54.79 -16.83 24.78
CA ALA A 106 -54.01 -17.19 23.60
C ALA A 106 -52.53 -17.39 23.99
N PRO A 107 -51.85 -18.42 23.44
CA PRO A 107 -50.43 -18.63 23.72
C PRO A 107 -49.59 -17.49 23.15
N PHE A 108 -48.56 -17.06 23.89
CA PHE A 108 -47.62 -16.01 23.44
C PHE A 108 -46.77 -16.41 22.23
N ILE A 109 -46.69 -17.71 21.95
CA ILE A 109 -45.98 -18.29 20.82
C ILE A 109 -46.94 -19.07 19.91
N ASP A 110 -46.66 -19.09 18.62
CA ASP A 110 -47.39 -19.88 17.62
C ASP A 110 -46.87 -21.33 17.51
N ALA A 111 -47.41 -22.09 16.54
CA ALA A 111 -46.99 -23.47 16.28
C ALA A 111 -45.51 -23.62 15.92
N ASP A 112 -44.87 -22.57 15.39
CA ASP A 112 -43.45 -22.54 15.02
C ASP A 112 -42.55 -21.99 16.15
N LYS A 113 -43.14 -21.76 17.34
CA LYS A 113 -42.47 -21.18 18.51
C LYS A 113 -42.05 -19.72 18.31
N LYS A 114 -42.60 -19.02 17.32
CA LYS A 114 -42.37 -17.58 17.13
C LYS A 114 -43.32 -16.78 18.02
N ARG A 115 -42.85 -15.64 18.51
CA ARG A 115 -43.63 -14.77 19.40
C ARG A 115 -44.66 -13.98 18.59
N ARG A 116 -45.89 -13.88 19.07
CA ARG A 116 -46.93 -13.02 18.48
C ARG A 116 -46.63 -11.57 18.84
N THR A 117 -46.01 -10.80 17.94
CA THR A 117 -45.48 -9.45 18.23
C THR A 117 -46.20 -8.30 17.51
N VAL A 118 -47.18 -8.59 16.64
CA VAL A 118 -47.86 -7.59 15.81
C VAL A 118 -49.35 -7.86 15.81
N GLY A 119 -50.17 -6.81 15.97
CA GLY A 119 -51.62 -6.89 15.73
C GLY A 119 -52.46 -7.58 16.79
N ALA A 120 -53.70 -7.88 16.42
CA ALA A 120 -54.59 -8.73 17.20
C ALA A 120 -54.18 -10.21 16.97
N VAL A 121 -54.61 -11.11 17.85
CA VAL A 121 -54.23 -12.53 17.73
C VAL A 121 -54.97 -13.14 16.53
N ASP A 122 -54.25 -13.84 15.65
CA ASP A 122 -54.87 -14.61 14.57
C ASP A 122 -55.73 -15.77 15.12
N ARG A 123 -56.75 -16.19 14.37
CA ARG A 123 -57.46 -17.45 14.68
C ARG A 123 -56.66 -18.63 14.12
N GLY A 124 -56.46 -19.66 14.93
CA GLY A 124 -55.76 -20.89 14.55
C GLY A 124 -54.29 -20.89 14.99
N CYS A 125 -53.63 -22.04 14.87
CA CYS A 125 -52.28 -22.22 15.43
C CYS A 125 -51.14 -21.65 14.56
N PHE A 126 -51.43 -21.25 13.32
CA PHE A 126 -50.46 -20.74 12.35
C PHE A 126 -50.80 -19.28 12.03
N GLU A 127 -49.78 -18.43 11.98
CA GLU A 127 -49.94 -16.99 11.70
C GLU A 127 -49.84 -16.70 10.20
N TYR A 128 -50.26 -15.49 9.80
CA TYR A 128 -49.85 -14.95 8.51
C TYR A 128 -48.35 -14.66 8.50
N ASN A 129 -47.60 -15.44 7.72
CA ASN A 129 -46.21 -15.14 7.41
C ASN A 129 -46.18 -14.24 6.17
N ALA A 130 -46.36 -12.92 6.36
CA ALA A 130 -45.77 -11.97 5.42
C ALA A 130 -44.26 -12.18 5.53
N SER A 131 -43.66 -12.88 4.58
CA SER A 131 -42.23 -13.11 4.57
C SER A 131 -41.49 -11.78 4.72
N THR A 132 -40.88 -11.56 5.89
CA THR A 132 -39.88 -10.50 6.12
C THR A 132 -38.47 -11.02 5.82
N GLU A 133 -38.34 -12.09 5.05
CA GLU A 133 -37.05 -12.57 4.59
C GLU A 133 -36.91 -12.13 3.14
N ASP A 134 -36.15 -11.04 2.96
CA ASP A 134 -35.76 -10.57 1.64
C ASP A 134 -35.00 -11.67 0.90
N ARG A 135 -35.29 -11.83 -0.38
CA ARG A 135 -34.63 -12.80 -1.27
C ARG A 135 -34.08 -12.15 -2.53
N ASP A 136 -34.35 -10.86 -2.71
CA ASP A 136 -33.79 -10.11 -3.81
C ASP A 136 -32.35 -9.76 -3.43
N ALA A 137 -31.43 -9.97 -4.37
CA ALA A 137 -30.03 -9.64 -4.14
C ALA A 137 -29.76 -8.19 -4.56
N PRO A 138 -28.80 -7.50 -3.92
CA PRO A 138 -28.40 -6.18 -4.33
C PRO A 138 -27.98 -6.11 -5.80
N THR A 139 -28.13 -4.92 -6.40
CA THR A 139 -27.60 -4.67 -7.75
C THR A 139 -26.09 -4.85 -7.79
N LEU A 140 -25.59 -5.23 -8.97
CA LEU A 140 -24.17 -5.45 -9.19
C LEU A 140 -23.37 -4.14 -8.99
N PRO A 141 -22.29 -4.14 -8.19
CA PRO A 141 -21.39 -2.99 -8.11
C PRO A 141 -20.82 -2.62 -9.50
N SER A 142 -20.88 -1.35 -9.89
CA SER A 142 -20.41 -0.89 -11.21
C SER A 142 -19.26 0.11 -11.11
N ASN A 143 -18.58 0.36 -12.23
CA ASN A 143 -17.50 1.37 -12.33
C ASN A 143 -16.39 1.20 -11.29
N ILE A 144 -15.97 -0.04 -11.04
CA ILE A 144 -14.80 -0.31 -10.22
C ILE A 144 -13.59 0.37 -10.87
N SER A 145 -12.90 1.17 -10.07
CA SER A 145 -11.68 1.84 -10.44
C SER A 145 -10.66 1.69 -9.32
N ALA A 146 -9.39 1.62 -9.70
CA ALA A 146 -8.29 1.61 -8.76
C ALA A 146 -7.54 2.93 -8.77
N SER A 147 -7.06 3.30 -7.60
CA SER A 147 -6.25 4.48 -7.38
C SER A 147 -5.20 4.18 -6.31
N GLN A 148 -4.26 5.10 -6.11
CA GLN A 148 -3.19 4.96 -5.12
C GLN A 148 -2.49 3.59 -5.17
N ILE A 149 -2.30 3.07 -6.39
CA ILE A 149 -1.64 1.79 -6.62
C ILE A 149 -0.18 1.98 -6.24
N THR A 150 0.28 1.20 -5.26
CA THR A 150 1.68 1.15 -4.83
C THR A 150 2.24 -0.23 -5.12
N GLU A 151 3.50 -0.45 -4.75
CA GLU A 151 4.14 -1.77 -4.76
C GLU A 151 3.50 -2.78 -3.80
N GLY A 152 2.76 -2.34 -2.78
CA GLY A 152 2.22 -3.20 -1.74
C GLY A 152 0.76 -2.96 -1.43
N SER A 153 0.08 -2.07 -2.15
CA SER A 153 -1.32 -1.75 -1.89
C SER A 153 -2.08 -1.20 -3.09
N ILE A 154 -3.39 -1.34 -3.06
CA ILE A 154 -4.33 -0.75 -4.01
C ILE A 154 -5.49 -0.10 -3.24
N SER A 155 -5.91 1.10 -3.62
CA SER A 155 -7.20 1.66 -3.20
C SER A 155 -8.22 1.43 -4.33
N LEU A 156 -9.43 1.01 -3.98
CA LEU A 156 -10.53 0.78 -4.92
C LEU A 156 -11.72 1.65 -4.56
N ASP A 157 -12.40 2.14 -5.59
CA ASP A 157 -13.66 2.87 -5.50
C ASP A 157 -14.61 2.33 -6.57
N TRP A 158 -15.90 2.28 -6.27
CA TRP A 158 -16.95 1.85 -7.20
C TRP A 158 -18.26 2.58 -6.92
N ASP A 159 -19.23 2.44 -7.81
CA ASP A 159 -20.56 3.00 -7.61
C ASP A 159 -21.37 2.15 -6.62
N ALA A 160 -22.12 2.81 -5.73
CA ALA A 160 -22.92 2.12 -4.74
C ALA A 160 -24.03 1.27 -5.39
N SER A 161 -24.14 0.03 -4.93
CA SER A 161 -25.27 -0.86 -5.21
C SER A 161 -26.54 -0.39 -4.50
N SER A 162 -27.68 -0.84 -5.00
CA SER A 162 -29.01 -0.60 -4.45
C SER A 162 -29.73 -1.92 -4.23
N ASP A 163 -30.61 -1.94 -3.23
CA ASP A 163 -31.41 -3.10 -2.86
C ASP A 163 -32.72 -2.60 -2.21
N ASN A 164 -33.77 -3.41 -2.16
CA ASN A 164 -35.06 -3.04 -1.56
C ASN A 164 -35.00 -2.90 -0.04
N GLU A 165 -34.15 -3.66 0.66
CA GLU A 165 -33.91 -3.54 2.10
C GLU A 165 -32.55 -2.89 2.42
N GLY A 166 -31.75 -2.64 1.38
CA GLY A 166 -30.51 -1.87 1.44
C GLY A 166 -29.26 -2.74 1.56
N VAL A 167 -28.12 -2.15 1.21
CA VAL A 167 -26.83 -2.85 1.21
C VAL A 167 -26.18 -2.73 2.58
N ALA A 168 -25.87 -3.87 3.20
CA ALA A 168 -25.21 -3.93 4.50
C ALA A 168 -23.71 -3.71 4.38
N TYR A 169 -23.05 -4.36 3.41
CA TYR A 169 -21.63 -4.24 3.15
C TYR A 169 -21.25 -4.77 1.76
N TYR A 170 -19.99 -4.58 1.38
CA TYR A 170 -19.37 -5.15 0.19
C TYR A 170 -18.34 -6.21 0.58
N GLU A 171 -18.30 -7.30 -0.18
CA GLU A 171 -17.32 -8.38 -0.05
C GLU A 171 -16.33 -8.28 -1.22
N ILE A 172 -15.07 -7.99 -0.90
CA ILE A 172 -13.96 -7.82 -1.86
C ILE A 172 -13.08 -9.06 -1.76
N ASN A 173 -13.01 -9.84 -2.83
CA ASN A 173 -12.14 -10.99 -2.95
C ASN A 173 -10.93 -10.62 -3.82
N ILE A 174 -9.73 -10.79 -3.28
CA ILE A 174 -8.47 -10.64 -4.02
C ILE A 174 -7.65 -11.93 -3.88
N ASP A 175 -7.47 -12.65 -4.98
CA ASP A 175 -6.77 -13.95 -5.04
C ASP A 175 -7.14 -14.93 -3.90
N GLY A 176 -8.43 -14.99 -3.55
CA GLY A 176 -8.95 -15.89 -2.51
C GLY A 176 -8.98 -15.31 -1.10
N LYS A 177 -8.46 -14.10 -0.87
CA LYS A 177 -8.57 -13.38 0.40
C LYS A 177 -9.78 -12.45 0.38
N ILE A 178 -10.62 -12.53 1.42
CA ILE A 178 -11.82 -11.70 1.55
C ILE A 178 -11.57 -10.50 2.48
N ILE A 179 -11.97 -9.32 2.04
CA ILE A 179 -12.07 -8.07 2.79
C ILE A 179 -13.53 -7.62 2.77
N ARG A 180 -13.99 -6.97 3.85
CA ARG A 180 -15.35 -6.38 3.90
C ARG A 180 -15.25 -4.88 4.04
N SER A 181 -16.12 -4.17 3.33
CA SER A 181 -16.24 -2.71 3.44
C SER A 181 -17.70 -2.29 3.62
N ALA A 182 -17.96 -1.33 4.50
CA ALA A 182 -19.31 -0.76 4.68
C ALA A 182 -19.62 0.35 3.65
N THR A 183 -18.61 0.83 2.92
CA THR A 183 -18.73 1.87 1.90
C THR A 183 -18.31 1.31 0.54
N PRO A 184 -18.69 1.95 -0.58
CA PRO A 184 -18.30 1.48 -1.92
C PRO A 184 -16.84 1.84 -2.26
N SER A 185 -15.94 1.55 -1.33
CA SER A 185 -14.51 1.75 -1.43
C SER A 185 -13.75 0.77 -0.54
N ALA A 186 -12.52 0.43 -0.89
CA ALA A 186 -11.68 -0.45 -0.08
C ALA A 186 -10.19 -0.12 -0.24
N TYR A 187 -9.44 -0.23 0.86
CA TYR A 187 -7.98 -0.22 0.84
C TYR A 187 -7.46 -1.64 1.02
N ILE A 188 -6.59 -2.08 0.10
CA ILE A 188 -6.04 -3.43 0.04
C ILE A 188 -4.54 -3.36 0.30
N PRO A 189 -4.07 -3.68 1.52
CA PRO A 189 -2.64 -3.70 1.84
C PRO A 189 -1.99 -5.09 1.69
N ASN A 190 -0.66 -5.13 1.82
CA ASN A 190 0.17 -6.34 1.87
C ASN A 190 0.16 -7.17 0.58
N LEU A 191 0.14 -6.49 -0.56
CA LEU A 191 0.26 -7.10 -1.88
C LEU A 191 1.73 -7.31 -2.26
N GLN A 192 1.97 -8.23 -3.17
CA GLN A 192 3.27 -8.42 -3.79
C GLN A 192 3.45 -7.35 -4.88
N PRO A 193 4.65 -6.76 -5.00
CA PRO A 193 4.98 -5.83 -6.08
C PRO A 193 4.95 -6.50 -7.46
N ASN A 194 4.74 -5.70 -8.51
CA ASN A 194 4.71 -6.14 -9.91
C ASN A 194 3.85 -7.40 -10.13
N THR A 195 2.73 -7.50 -9.41
CA THR A 195 1.86 -8.67 -9.43
C THR A 195 0.48 -8.23 -9.87
N GLU A 196 -0.03 -8.87 -10.92
CA GLU A 196 -1.41 -8.69 -11.34
C GLU A 196 -2.34 -9.42 -10.35
N TYR A 197 -3.32 -8.68 -9.86
CA TYR A 197 -4.36 -9.16 -8.97
C TYR A 197 -5.70 -9.06 -9.64
N THR A 198 -6.50 -10.13 -9.56
CA THR A 198 -7.92 -10.08 -9.94
C THR A 198 -8.75 -9.83 -8.68
N VAL A 199 -9.43 -8.69 -8.65
CA VAL A 199 -10.35 -8.32 -7.57
C VAL A 199 -11.79 -8.58 -7.99
N GLY A 200 -12.55 -9.27 -7.15
CA GLY A 200 -13.99 -9.43 -7.28
C GLY A 200 -14.74 -8.70 -6.18
N VAL A 201 -15.66 -7.80 -6.54
CA VAL A 201 -16.49 -7.05 -5.58
C VAL A 201 -17.94 -7.50 -5.67
N LYS A 202 -18.54 -7.80 -4.52
CA LYS A 202 -19.98 -8.13 -4.37
C LYS A 202 -20.62 -7.19 -3.37
N ALA A 203 -21.89 -6.86 -3.58
CA ALA A 203 -22.73 -6.24 -2.56
C ALA A 203 -23.50 -7.33 -1.78
N VAL A 204 -23.68 -7.10 -0.48
CA VAL A 204 -24.40 -8.00 0.44
C VAL A 204 -25.41 -7.16 1.22
N ASP A 205 -26.67 -7.61 1.25
CA ASP A 205 -27.75 -6.96 2.00
C ASP A 205 -27.76 -7.35 3.50
N PHE A 206 -28.79 -6.91 4.23
CA PHE A 206 -28.99 -7.26 5.64
C PHE A 206 -29.50 -8.70 5.88
N PHE A 207 -29.85 -9.42 4.82
CA PHE A 207 -30.36 -10.79 4.84
C PHE A 207 -29.38 -11.83 4.25
N ASP A 208 -28.15 -11.41 3.94
CA ASP A 208 -27.05 -12.19 3.34
C ASP A 208 -27.30 -12.63 1.88
N ASN A 209 -28.23 -11.98 1.16
CA ASN A 209 -28.31 -12.09 -0.29
C ASN A 209 -27.11 -11.36 -0.92
N LYS A 210 -26.48 -12.00 -1.91
CA LYS A 210 -25.25 -11.50 -2.54
C LYS A 210 -25.45 -11.25 -4.02
N SER A 211 -25.00 -10.09 -4.49
CA SER A 211 -24.90 -9.83 -5.92
C SER A 211 -23.91 -10.81 -6.59
N PRO A 212 -23.95 -10.96 -7.92
CA PRO A 212 -22.79 -11.47 -8.66
C PRO A 212 -21.55 -10.61 -8.39
N ALA A 213 -20.37 -11.13 -8.70
CA ALA A 213 -19.13 -10.36 -8.56
C ALA A 213 -18.85 -9.55 -9.83
N THR A 214 -18.50 -8.28 -9.67
CA THR A 214 -17.81 -7.52 -10.72
C THR A 214 -16.32 -7.74 -10.56
N LEU A 215 -15.65 -8.13 -11.65
CA LEU A 215 -14.22 -8.38 -11.67
C LEU A 215 -13.46 -7.16 -12.19
N HIS A 216 -12.32 -6.87 -11.58
CA HIS A 216 -11.40 -5.82 -11.99
C HIS A 216 -9.97 -6.32 -11.81
N THR A 217 -9.12 -6.13 -12.81
CA THR A 217 -7.71 -6.57 -12.76
C THR A 217 -6.83 -5.36 -12.59
N GLU A 218 -5.90 -5.42 -11.64
CA GLU A 218 -4.92 -4.37 -11.41
C GLU A 218 -3.54 -4.95 -11.12
N THR A 219 -2.52 -4.25 -11.61
CA THR A 219 -1.13 -4.62 -11.36
C THR A 219 -0.54 -3.66 -10.35
N THR A 220 -0.05 -4.19 -9.22
CA THR A 220 0.71 -3.39 -8.27
C THR A 220 1.97 -2.85 -8.93
N GLN A 221 2.43 -1.68 -8.47
CA GLN A 221 3.67 -1.12 -9.01
C GLN A 221 4.84 -2.07 -8.78
N ALA A 222 5.83 -2.02 -9.66
CA ALA A 222 7.08 -2.70 -9.41
C ALA A 222 7.79 -2.11 -8.20
N LEU A 223 8.70 -2.88 -7.63
CA LEU A 223 9.65 -2.36 -6.65
C LEU A 223 10.45 -1.25 -7.30
N GLY A 224 10.23 0.00 -6.88
CA GLY A 224 11.03 1.11 -7.34
C GLY A 224 12.46 0.90 -6.85
N MET A 225 13.33 0.37 -7.71
CA MET A 225 14.73 0.15 -7.36
C MET A 225 15.53 1.43 -7.58
N MET A 226 16.49 1.64 -6.69
CA MET A 226 17.48 2.70 -6.84
C MET A 226 18.73 2.16 -7.53
N ALA A 227 19.25 2.91 -8.49
CA ALA A 227 20.55 2.69 -9.08
C ALA A 227 21.55 3.69 -8.49
N VAL A 228 22.68 3.18 -8.02
CA VAL A 228 23.78 4.02 -7.52
C VAL A 228 25.03 3.75 -8.32
N PHE A 229 25.59 4.81 -8.85
CA PHE A 229 26.82 4.79 -9.63
C PHE A 229 27.86 5.62 -8.92
N PHE A 230 29.08 5.11 -8.92
CA PHE A 230 30.26 5.88 -8.60
C PHE A 230 31.13 5.93 -9.86
N VAL A 231 31.40 7.15 -10.33
CA VAL A 231 32.10 7.41 -11.58
C VAL A 231 33.37 8.17 -11.24
N SER A 232 34.53 7.57 -11.42
CA SER A 232 35.80 8.31 -11.24
C SER A 232 35.98 9.32 -12.36
N ALA A 233 36.67 10.43 -12.07
CA ALA A 233 37.12 11.33 -13.11
C ALA A 233 38.03 10.58 -14.11
N ASP A 234 37.93 10.96 -15.37
CA ASP A 234 38.81 10.46 -16.43
C ASP A 234 40.18 11.17 -16.34
N ARG A 235 41.24 10.49 -16.81
CA ARG A 235 42.63 10.98 -16.78
C ARG A 235 42.89 12.18 -17.68
N HIS A 236 41.93 12.54 -18.52
CA HIS A 236 41.96 13.83 -19.22
C HIS A 236 41.56 14.99 -18.31
N ASP A 237 41.40 14.76 -17.00
CA ASP A 237 41.32 15.82 -16.02
C ASP A 237 42.54 16.72 -16.10
N HIS A 238 42.27 18.02 -16.07
CA HIS A 238 43.28 18.96 -16.51
C HIS A 238 43.09 20.33 -15.90
N VAL A 239 44.20 21.06 -15.78
CA VAL A 239 44.30 22.45 -15.33
C VAL A 239 44.93 23.28 -16.44
N ILE A 240 44.36 24.43 -16.78
CA ILE A 240 45.05 25.36 -17.68
C ILE A 240 45.89 26.34 -16.88
N LYS A 241 47.13 26.57 -17.32
CA LYS A 241 47.95 27.68 -16.84
C LYS A 241 47.56 28.95 -17.59
N SER A 242 47.50 30.10 -16.89
CA SER A 242 47.29 31.45 -17.46
C SER A 242 47.86 31.66 -18.87
N ASN A 243 47.16 32.42 -19.72
CA ASN A 243 47.63 32.81 -21.07
C ASN A 243 47.89 31.61 -22.00
N SER A 244 47.06 30.58 -21.89
CA SER A 244 46.87 29.51 -22.89
C SER A 244 48.10 28.69 -23.26
N LYS A 245 49.06 28.44 -22.36
CA LYS A 245 50.36 27.89 -22.80
C LYS A 245 50.99 26.69 -22.09
N LEU A 246 50.40 26.07 -21.07
CA LEU A 246 50.90 24.76 -20.60
C LEU A 246 49.77 23.87 -20.09
N MET A 247 49.76 22.63 -20.59
CA MET A 247 48.87 21.58 -20.16
C MET A 247 49.63 20.57 -19.27
N TRP A 248 49.10 20.25 -18.09
CA TRP A 248 49.67 19.30 -17.13
C TRP A 248 48.81 18.04 -16.97
N VAL A 249 48.40 17.44 -18.08
CA VAL A 249 47.83 16.08 -18.07
C VAL A 249 48.92 15.11 -17.63
N GLY A 250 48.62 14.14 -16.76
CA GLY A 250 49.59 13.17 -16.25
C GLY A 250 50.24 13.54 -14.91
N MET A 251 49.90 14.70 -14.32
CA MET A 251 50.37 15.05 -12.97
C MET A 251 49.47 14.43 -11.91
N PRO A 252 50.00 13.95 -10.77
CA PRO A 252 49.19 13.36 -9.72
C PRO A 252 48.30 14.37 -8.97
N TYR A 253 48.40 15.66 -9.29
CA TYR A 253 47.67 16.74 -8.65
C TYR A 253 47.31 17.86 -9.64
N LEU A 254 46.10 18.39 -9.47
CA LEU A 254 45.59 19.62 -10.06
C LEU A 254 45.91 20.78 -9.11
N ARG A 255 46.24 21.95 -9.67
CA ARG A 255 46.54 23.16 -8.90
C ARG A 255 45.55 24.24 -9.32
N VAL A 256 44.76 24.75 -8.39
CA VAL A 256 43.78 25.81 -8.69
C VAL A 256 44.10 27.00 -7.80
N GLY A 257 44.52 28.10 -8.43
CA GLY A 257 44.98 29.30 -7.72
C GLY A 257 46.04 30.11 -8.46
N GLY A 258 46.59 31.13 -7.82
CA GLY A 258 47.69 31.93 -8.35
C GLY A 258 49.05 31.21 -8.34
N TYR A 259 49.69 31.06 -9.49
CA TYR A 259 51.01 30.42 -9.61
C TYR A 259 51.93 31.18 -10.59
N TYR A 260 53.12 31.58 -10.13
CA TYR A 260 54.07 32.42 -10.88
C TYR A 260 53.58 33.83 -11.25
N GLY A 261 52.66 34.41 -10.47
CA GLY A 261 52.17 35.79 -10.66
C GLY A 261 51.08 35.93 -11.71
N SER A 262 50.41 34.82 -12.05
CA SER A 262 49.30 34.71 -13.00
C SER A 262 48.36 33.56 -12.54
N SER A 263 47.04 33.68 -12.68
CA SER A 263 46.11 32.61 -12.24
C SER A 263 46.15 31.34 -13.08
N ASP A 264 46.10 30.21 -12.36
CA ASP A 264 45.70 28.90 -12.86
C ASP A 264 44.21 28.70 -12.46
N ALA A 265 43.35 29.56 -13.01
CA ALA A 265 42.02 29.90 -12.46
C ALA A 265 40.99 28.76 -12.47
N SER A 266 41.26 27.62 -13.12
CA SER A 266 40.35 26.48 -13.07
C SER A 266 40.93 25.11 -13.41
N ALA A 267 40.33 24.09 -12.80
CA ALA A 267 40.54 22.68 -13.16
C ALA A 267 39.23 22.05 -13.66
N VAL A 268 39.31 21.21 -14.68
CA VAL A 268 38.15 20.54 -15.30
C VAL A 268 38.25 19.04 -15.07
N LEU A 269 37.15 18.45 -14.60
CA LEU A 269 37.01 17.05 -14.22
C LEU A 269 35.95 16.38 -15.12
N PRO A 270 36.38 15.63 -16.16
CA PRO A 270 35.48 14.83 -16.99
C PRO A 270 35.05 13.54 -16.28
N PHE A 271 33.77 13.19 -16.34
CA PHE A 271 33.17 11.97 -15.78
C PHE A 271 32.34 11.24 -16.82
N LYS A 272 32.68 9.99 -17.13
CA LYS A 272 31.90 9.20 -18.10
C LYS A 272 30.58 8.74 -17.48
N LEU A 273 29.45 9.25 -17.98
CA LEU A 273 28.13 8.91 -17.47
C LEU A 273 27.72 7.48 -17.90
N PRO A 274 27.25 6.64 -16.96
CA PRO A 274 26.63 5.37 -17.30
C PRO A 274 25.30 5.59 -18.02
N CYS A 275 24.80 4.57 -18.70
CA CYS A 275 23.45 4.63 -19.28
C CYS A 275 22.41 4.24 -18.24
N LEU A 276 21.36 5.05 -18.13
CA LEU A 276 20.19 4.78 -17.31
C LEU A 276 19.09 4.18 -18.17
N GLU A 277 18.26 3.34 -17.56
CA GLU A 277 17.02 2.88 -18.20
C GLU A 277 16.06 4.07 -18.39
N SER A 278 15.22 4.03 -19.42
CA SER A 278 14.38 5.16 -19.82
C SER A 278 13.37 5.61 -18.76
N ASN A 279 13.06 4.74 -17.80
CA ASN A 279 12.20 5.04 -16.66
C ASN A 279 12.95 5.61 -15.46
N TYR A 280 14.28 5.77 -15.48
CA TYR A 280 15.04 6.31 -14.34
C TYR A 280 15.27 7.83 -14.44
N GLN A 281 15.29 8.50 -13.29
CA GLN A 281 15.65 9.90 -13.11
C GLN A 281 16.71 10.05 -12.03
N ILE A 282 17.59 11.04 -12.18
CA ILE A 282 18.56 11.45 -11.18
C ILE A 282 17.86 12.09 -10.00
N VAL A 283 18.20 11.59 -8.83
CA VAL A 283 17.59 11.99 -7.57
C VAL A 283 18.54 12.87 -6.76
N SER A 284 19.80 12.45 -6.70
CA SER A 284 20.87 13.14 -5.99
C SER A 284 22.19 12.79 -6.65
N ALA A 285 23.13 13.71 -6.58
CA ALA A 285 24.51 13.47 -6.95
C ALA A 285 25.45 14.21 -6.00
N ASN A 286 26.65 13.67 -5.82
CA ASN A 286 27.69 14.32 -4.99
C ASN A 286 29.04 14.25 -5.71
N LEU A 287 29.81 15.33 -5.62
CA LEU A 287 31.21 15.39 -6.05
C LEU A 287 32.13 15.25 -4.83
N ALA A 288 33.01 14.25 -4.88
CA ALA A 288 34.07 14.06 -3.92
C ALA A 288 35.45 14.34 -4.56
N THR A 289 36.28 15.14 -3.91
CA THR A 289 37.67 15.40 -4.29
C THR A 289 38.59 15.27 -3.08
N TYR A 290 39.89 15.11 -3.30
CA TYR A 290 40.86 15.07 -2.20
C TYR A 290 41.76 16.30 -2.23
N LEU A 291 41.64 17.16 -1.21
CA LEU A 291 42.51 18.31 -1.00
C LEU A 291 43.79 17.85 -0.31
N ASP A 292 44.89 17.75 -1.06
CA ASP A 292 46.19 17.31 -0.57
C ASP A 292 46.83 18.39 0.33
N GLU A 293 46.90 19.62 -0.17
CA GLU A 293 47.60 20.71 0.48
C GLU A 293 47.01 22.08 0.07
N ARG A 294 47.17 23.07 0.95
CA ARG A 294 47.05 24.49 0.62
C ARG A 294 48.44 25.09 0.59
N VAL A 295 48.86 25.56 -0.58
CA VAL A 295 50.17 26.17 -0.76
C VAL A 295 50.00 27.68 -0.66
N GLY A 296 50.76 28.31 0.25
CA GLY A 296 50.68 29.76 0.48
C GLY A 296 49.42 30.22 1.21
N ALA A 297 49.19 31.54 1.25
CA ALA A 297 48.00 32.16 1.85
C ALA A 297 46.89 32.26 0.81
N THR A 298 46.22 31.15 0.50
CA THR A 298 45.03 31.15 -0.37
C THR A 298 43.93 32.00 0.26
N GLU A 299 43.53 33.10 -0.38
CA GLU A 299 42.48 34.01 0.12
C GLU A 299 41.09 33.70 -0.49
N GLY A 300 41.05 33.21 -1.74
CA GLY A 300 39.82 32.84 -2.44
C GLY A 300 39.34 31.42 -2.12
N SER A 301 38.06 31.17 -2.33
CA SER A 301 37.47 29.82 -2.30
C SER A 301 37.47 29.20 -3.71
N LEU A 302 37.09 27.92 -3.81
CA LEU A 302 36.81 27.25 -5.07
C LEU A 302 35.31 26.99 -5.21
N ASP A 303 34.76 27.37 -6.35
CA ASP A 303 33.37 27.13 -6.73
C ASP A 303 33.30 25.97 -7.74
N VAL A 304 32.15 25.30 -7.81
CA VAL A 304 31.93 24.18 -8.76
C VAL A 304 30.92 24.59 -9.80
N TYR A 305 31.27 24.43 -11.08
CA TYR A 305 30.39 24.65 -12.22
C TYR A 305 30.23 23.37 -13.05
N GLY A 306 29.03 23.10 -13.54
CA GLY A 306 28.75 22.05 -14.52
C GLY A 306 28.77 22.59 -15.94
N LEU A 307 29.43 21.88 -16.87
CA LEU A 307 29.47 22.24 -18.29
C LEU A 307 28.63 21.28 -19.15
N GLY A 308 28.37 21.62 -20.41
CA GLY A 308 27.60 20.76 -21.32
C GLY A 308 28.26 19.39 -21.59
N ILE A 309 27.44 18.37 -21.83
CA ILE A 309 27.88 17.00 -22.13
C ILE A 309 28.58 16.88 -23.49
N ARG A 310 29.56 15.97 -23.59
CA ARG A 310 30.31 15.70 -24.83
C ARG A 310 30.65 14.21 -24.99
N PRO A 311 30.92 13.73 -26.21
CA PRO A 311 31.19 12.31 -26.44
C PRO A 311 32.61 11.84 -26.07
N THR A 312 33.52 12.76 -25.73
CA THR A 312 34.93 12.44 -25.44
C THR A 312 35.33 12.99 -24.07
N ALA A 313 36.33 12.42 -23.41
CA ALA A 313 36.89 12.96 -22.17
C ALA A 313 37.76 14.23 -22.37
N CYS A 314 38.11 14.57 -23.61
CA CYS A 314 39.02 15.66 -23.92
C CYS A 314 38.53 16.99 -23.33
N VAL A 315 39.41 17.66 -22.59
CA VAL A 315 39.19 19.00 -22.05
C VAL A 315 39.75 20.03 -23.05
N ALA A 316 38.90 20.94 -23.51
CA ALA A 316 39.26 22.03 -24.40
C ALA A 316 39.69 23.28 -23.60
N THR A 317 40.48 24.15 -24.21
CA THR A 317 40.90 25.41 -23.57
C THR A 317 39.72 26.30 -23.20
N THR A 318 38.62 26.23 -23.95
CA THR A 318 37.37 26.97 -23.69
C THR A 318 36.56 26.44 -22.51
N ASP A 319 36.91 25.28 -21.98
CA ASP A 319 36.22 24.70 -20.82
C ASP A 319 36.64 25.40 -19.56
N HIS A 320 37.89 25.84 -19.54
CA HIS A 320 38.47 26.56 -18.44
C HIS A 320 37.89 27.97 -18.32
N TRP A 321 37.74 28.41 -17.08
CA TRP A 321 37.57 29.81 -16.75
C TRP A 321 38.94 30.43 -16.49
N GLU A 322 39.21 31.58 -17.10
CA GLU A 322 40.43 32.38 -16.90
C GLU A 322 40.05 33.78 -16.42
N GLY A 323 40.76 34.29 -15.40
CA GLY A 323 40.65 35.68 -14.92
C GLY A 323 40.00 35.87 -13.55
N MET A 324 40.00 37.13 -13.11
CA MET A 324 39.46 37.57 -11.82
C MET A 324 37.97 37.24 -11.70
N TYR A 325 37.52 36.74 -10.55
CA TYR A 325 36.12 36.39 -10.33
C TYR A 325 35.21 37.60 -10.59
N SER A 326 34.30 37.47 -11.56
CA SER A 326 33.36 38.53 -11.95
C SER A 326 31.90 38.22 -11.61
N GLY A 327 31.62 37.13 -10.89
CA GLY A 327 30.27 36.61 -10.65
C GLY A 327 29.96 35.37 -11.50
N ASP A 328 28.73 35.29 -12.02
CA ASP A 328 28.24 34.11 -12.75
C ASP A 328 29.04 33.84 -14.04
N ASP A 329 29.45 32.58 -14.23
CA ASP A 329 30.04 32.13 -15.48
C ASP A 329 28.93 31.88 -16.52
N ALA A 330 28.92 32.66 -17.60
CA ALA A 330 27.96 32.48 -18.69
C ALA A 330 28.10 31.11 -19.41
N ASN A 331 29.24 30.44 -19.29
CA ASN A 331 29.53 29.17 -19.97
C ASN A 331 29.34 27.93 -19.07
N GLY A 332 28.97 28.11 -17.80
CA GLY A 332 28.87 27.04 -16.82
C GLY A 332 27.68 27.22 -15.88
N THR A 333 27.04 26.11 -15.51
CA THR A 333 25.97 26.12 -14.51
C THR A 333 26.58 26.07 -13.12
N LEU A 334 26.39 27.10 -12.30
CA LEU A 334 26.86 27.09 -10.91
C LEU A 334 26.19 25.94 -10.13
N ILE A 335 26.99 25.06 -9.56
CA ILE A 335 26.55 23.93 -8.72
C ILE A 335 26.64 24.29 -7.25
N THR A 336 27.79 24.83 -6.83
CA THR A 336 27.99 25.30 -5.46
C THR A 336 29.05 26.40 -5.41
N GLN A 337 28.90 27.28 -4.44
CA GLN A 337 29.93 28.24 -4.05
C GLN A 337 30.66 27.75 -2.82
N ASN A 338 31.95 28.07 -2.70
CA ASN A 338 32.77 27.77 -1.54
C ASN A 338 32.93 26.26 -1.26
N TYR A 339 33.02 25.44 -2.30
CA TYR A 339 33.30 24.01 -2.18
C TYR A 339 34.58 23.73 -1.41
N ILE A 340 35.65 24.47 -1.71
CA ILE A 340 36.88 24.50 -0.91
C ILE A 340 37.13 25.94 -0.50
N THR A 341 37.42 26.19 0.78
CA THR A 341 37.74 27.51 1.32
C THR A 341 39.11 27.49 1.98
N PRO A 342 39.66 28.67 2.35
CA PRO A 342 40.91 28.73 3.11
C PRO A 342 40.84 27.98 4.45
N GLN A 343 39.63 27.73 4.96
CA GLN A 343 39.35 27.02 6.21
C GLN A 343 39.05 25.53 6.01
N THR A 344 38.83 25.05 4.78
CA THR A 344 38.57 23.63 4.51
C THR A 344 39.77 22.80 4.95
N ASN A 345 39.57 21.73 5.72
CA ASN A 345 40.67 20.85 6.10
C ASN A 345 41.19 20.05 4.90
N THR A 346 42.48 19.71 4.90
CA THR A 346 43.04 18.75 3.93
C THR A 346 42.40 17.37 4.11
N GLY A 347 42.27 16.61 3.03
CA GLY A 347 41.59 15.32 3.01
C GLY A 347 40.46 15.28 2.00
N LEU A 348 39.53 14.32 2.20
CA LEU A 348 38.35 14.17 1.36
C LEU A 348 37.36 15.32 1.59
N VAL A 349 36.98 15.99 0.52
CA VAL A 349 35.99 17.06 0.47
C VAL A 349 34.82 16.59 -0.38
N GLU A 350 33.60 16.73 0.13
CA GLU A 350 32.35 16.36 -0.54
C GLU A 350 31.44 17.59 -0.63
N LEU A 351 30.50 17.60 -1.58
CA LEU A 351 29.49 18.64 -1.61
C LEU A 351 28.69 18.64 -0.30
N ALA A 352 28.33 19.84 0.16
CA ALA A 352 27.36 19.96 1.24
C ALA A 352 26.02 19.36 0.80
N SER A 353 25.27 18.80 1.76
CA SER A 353 23.97 18.18 1.46
C SER A 353 22.95 19.14 0.84
N SER A 354 23.12 20.46 1.04
CA SER A 354 22.30 21.50 0.41
C SER A 354 22.51 21.61 -1.10
N ASP A 355 23.65 21.16 -1.60
CA ASP A 355 24.10 21.44 -2.97
C ASP A 355 23.98 20.19 -3.87
N GLU A 356 23.77 19.02 -3.28
CA GLU A 356 23.59 17.76 -4.02
C GLU A 356 22.42 17.82 -5.01
N SER A 357 21.35 18.56 -4.69
CA SER A 357 20.21 18.73 -5.60
C SER A 357 20.54 19.58 -6.82
N ALA A 358 21.43 20.58 -6.67
CA ALA A 358 21.89 21.38 -7.80
C ALA A 358 22.71 20.52 -8.76
N LEU A 359 23.62 19.70 -8.23
CA LEU A 359 24.39 18.75 -9.03
C LEU A 359 23.48 17.70 -9.70
N GLY A 360 22.51 17.17 -8.96
CA GLY A 360 21.53 16.23 -9.50
C GLY A 360 20.71 16.80 -10.66
N THR A 361 20.26 18.06 -10.53
CA THR A 361 19.51 18.78 -11.58
C THR A 361 20.36 18.99 -12.83
N TYR A 362 21.62 19.40 -12.66
CA TYR A 362 22.56 19.52 -13.76
C TYR A 362 22.74 18.19 -14.51
N LEU A 363 22.97 17.09 -13.80
CA LEU A 363 23.13 15.77 -14.42
C LEU A 363 21.84 15.29 -15.10
N GLN A 364 20.67 15.51 -14.48
CA GLN A 364 19.38 15.20 -15.10
C GLN A 364 19.25 15.91 -16.45
N GLY A 365 19.56 17.20 -16.50
CA GLY A 365 19.55 17.97 -17.76
C GLY A 365 20.49 17.41 -18.83
N LEU A 366 21.62 16.80 -18.44
CA LEU A 366 22.50 16.10 -19.38
C LEU A 366 21.89 14.78 -19.91
N TYR A 367 21.21 14.01 -19.06
CA TYR A 367 20.51 12.79 -19.48
C TYR A 367 19.34 13.10 -20.41
N ASP A 368 18.59 14.16 -20.13
CA ASP A 368 17.43 14.60 -20.93
C ASP A 368 17.80 14.94 -22.38
N ILE A 369 19.06 15.37 -22.61
CA ILE A 369 19.60 15.64 -23.95
C ILE A 369 20.40 14.47 -24.55
N GLY A 370 20.24 13.25 -24.01
CA GLY A 370 20.86 12.03 -24.54
C GLY A 370 22.27 11.73 -24.02
N GLY A 371 22.59 12.16 -22.80
CA GLY A 371 23.92 12.06 -22.19
C GLY A 371 24.49 10.68 -21.86
N CYS A 372 23.76 9.60 -22.13
CA CYS A 372 24.25 8.23 -21.88
C CYS A 372 25.56 7.97 -22.64
N ASP A 373 26.54 7.36 -21.97
CA ASP A 373 27.91 7.13 -22.45
C ASP A 373 28.74 8.39 -22.77
N GLY A 374 28.16 9.58 -22.60
CA GLY A 374 28.86 10.86 -22.71
C GLY A 374 29.66 11.23 -21.46
N PHE A 375 30.37 12.34 -21.53
CA PHE A 375 31.15 12.90 -20.43
C PHE A 375 30.47 14.15 -19.87
N ALA A 376 30.12 14.10 -18.59
CA ALA A 376 29.81 15.28 -17.80
C ALA A 376 31.12 15.95 -17.36
N TYR A 377 31.12 17.27 -17.26
CA TYR A 377 32.32 18.02 -16.86
C TYR A 377 31.99 18.91 -15.69
N LEU A 378 32.71 18.71 -14.59
CA LEU A 378 32.67 19.61 -13.45
C LEU A 378 33.95 20.43 -13.43
N ARG A 379 33.81 21.74 -13.30
CA ARG A 379 34.93 22.67 -13.27
C ARG A 379 35.03 23.33 -11.92
N LEU A 380 36.23 23.32 -11.37
CA LEU A 380 36.60 24.04 -10.15
C LEU A 380 37.15 25.40 -10.55
N ASN A 381 36.52 26.47 -10.07
CA ASN A 381 36.92 27.85 -10.35
C ASN A 381 37.44 28.52 -9.09
N GLU A 382 38.55 29.23 -9.19
CA GLU A 382 38.96 30.12 -8.11
C GLU A 382 38.02 31.33 -8.02
N ASN A 383 37.50 31.54 -6.82
CA ASN A 383 36.69 32.70 -6.45
C ASN A 383 37.54 33.67 -5.63
N THR A 384 38.40 34.41 -6.35
CA THR A 384 39.18 35.51 -5.78
C THR A 384 39.15 36.73 -6.69
N THR A 385 39.16 37.91 -6.05
CA THR A 385 39.39 39.19 -6.74
C THR A 385 40.86 39.60 -6.72
N GLN A 386 41.74 38.84 -6.05
CA GLN A 386 43.19 39.07 -6.07
C GLN A 386 43.94 37.75 -6.17
N GLU A 387 44.78 37.62 -7.19
CA GLU A 387 45.61 36.44 -7.42
C GLU A 387 46.99 36.70 -6.82
N GLN A 388 47.27 36.13 -5.66
CA GLN A 388 48.62 36.20 -5.09
C GLN A 388 49.55 35.19 -5.78
N ASN A 389 50.84 35.54 -5.86
CA ASN A 389 51.81 34.64 -6.46
C ASN A 389 52.08 33.44 -5.53
N ASN A 390 52.00 32.22 -6.08
CA ASN A 390 52.31 30.97 -5.39
C ASN A 390 51.35 30.64 -4.24
N THR A 391 50.06 30.94 -4.45
CA THR A 391 48.96 30.60 -3.55
C THR A 391 47.92 29.76 -4.30
N TYR A 392 47.84 28.46 -4.02
CA TYR A 392 46.91 27.56 -4.71
C TYR A 392 46.47 26.37 -3.86
N TYR A 393 45.32 25.82 -4.22
CA TYR A 393 44.82 24.54 -3.72
C TYR A 393 45.40 23.41 -4.55
N LYS A 394 45.98 22.42 -3.88
CA LYS A 394 46.51 21.22 -4.51
C LYS A 394 45.52 20.08 -4.32
N ILE A 395 44.80 19.75 -5.39
CA ILE A 395 43.75 18.72 -5.41
C ILE A 395 44.30 17.49 -6.12
N VAL A 396 43.97 16.30 -5.64
CA VAL A 396 44.41 15.06 -6.29
C VAL A 396 43.74 14.89 -7.65
N SER A 397 44.54 14.55 -8.66
CA SER A 397 44.11 14.26 -10.03
C SER A 397 43.68 12.79 -10.19
N ALA A 398 42.91 12.49 -11.25
CA ALA A 398 42.63 11.11 -11.68
C ALA A 398 43.90 10.32 -12.06
N ASP A 399 45.01 10.99 -12.40
CA ASP A 399 46.30 10.36 -12.68
C ASP A 399 47.09 9.94 -11.42
N ASN A 400 46.56 10.18 -10.23
CA ASN A 400 47.25 9.83 -8.99
C ASN A 400 47.40 8.31 -8.83
N SER A 401 48.61 7.87 -8.44
CA SER A 401 48.90 6.45 -8.21
C SER A 401 48.15 5.90 -6.98
N ASN A 402 47.87 6.77 -6.01
CA ASN A 402 46.97 6.48 -4.91
C ASN A 402 45.51 6.63 -5.38
N SER A 403 44.97 5.52 -5.88
CA SER A 403 43.60 5.49 -6.34
C SER A 403 42.54 5.74 -5.28
N PHE A 404 42.91 5.85 -3.99
CA PHE A 404 41.99 6.17 -2.90
C PHE A 404 41.58 7.65 -2.86
N GLN A 405 42.27 8.50 -3.63
CA GLN A 405 42.14 9.95 -3.51
C GLN A 405 41.63 10.61 -4.81
N VAL A 406 41.40 9.82 -5.86
CA VAL A 406 40.97 10.37 -7.16
C VAL A 406 39.58 10.99 -7.07
N PRO A 407 39.27 12.04 -7.87
CA PRO A 407 37.95 12.64 -7.89
C PRO A 407 36.85 11.65 -8.29
N LEU A 408 35.71 11.73 -7.63
CA LEU A 408 34.62 10.77 -7.75
C LEU A 408 33.27 11.48 -7.83
N LEU A 409 32.49 11.14 -8.83
CA LEU A 409 31.11 11.56 -8.99
C LEU A 409 30.19 10.41 -8.56
N LYS A 410 29.42 10.65 -7.51
CA LYS A 410 28.35 9.76 -7.07
C LYS A 410 27.06 10.19 -7.73
N VAL A 411 26.33 9.25 -8.32
CA VAL A 411 25.03 9.48 -8.96
C VAL A 411 24.02 8.49 -8.40
N ILE A 412 22.91 8.99 -7.86
CA ILE A 412 21.78 8.19 -7.42
C ILE A 412 20.62 8.46 -8.36
N ALA A 413 20.07 7.40 -8.95
CA ALA A 413 18.88 7.43 -9.78
C ALA A 413 17.81 6.48 -9.23
N SER A 414 16.54 6.77 -9.51
CA SER A 414 15.41 5.88 -9.24
C SER A 414 14.41 5.95 -10.39
N GLU A 415 13.46 5.03 -10.42
CA GLU A 415 12.35 5.11 -11.36
C GLU A 415 11.58 6.45 -11.23
N SER A 416 11.11 6.99 -12.36
CA SER A 416 10.55 8.34 -12.52
C SER A 416 9.25 8.56 -11.73
N THR A 417 8.59 7.48 -11.32
CA THR A 417 7.38 7.48 -10.48
C THR A 417 7.69 7.35 -8.99
N ALA A 418 8.96 7.10 -8.62
CA ALA A 418 9.39 6.99 -7.24
C ALA A 418 9.42 8.36 -6.55
N VAL A 419 9.13 8.36 -5.25
CA VAL A 419 9.33 9.53 -4.40
C VAL A 419 10.85 9.75 -4.27
N LYS A 420 11.29 11.00 -4.00
CA LYS A 420 12.68 11.21 -3.58
C LYS A 420 12.97 10.27 -2.39
N PRO A 421 13.94 9.36 -2.51
CA PRO A 421 14.28 8.43 -1.47
C PRO A 421 14.72 9.17 -0.21
N LEU A 422 14.39 8.58 0.92
CA LEU A 422 14.80 9.07 2.21
C LEU A 422 16.25 8.65 2.49
N GLU A 423 17.14 9.62 2.65
CA GLU A 423 18.44 9.33 3.27
C GLU A 423 18.24 9.06 4.76
N ILE A 424 18.56 7.85 5.21
CA ILE A 424 18.60 7.51 6.63
C ILE A 424 19.96 7.95 7.17
N LYS A 425 20.02 9.16 7.73
CA LYS A 425 21.22 9.65 8.41
C LYS A 425 21.59 8.71 9.55
N ASN A 426 22.87 8.31 9.61
CA ASN A 426 23.36 7.30 10.55
C ASN A 426 22.66 5.93 10.46
N GLY A 427 21.98 5.63 9.34
CA GLY A 427 21.31 4.34 9.10
C GLY A 427 22.28 3.18 8.88
N VAL A 428 23.57 3.47 8.71
CA VAL A 428 24.63 2.46 8.63
C VAL A 428 25.83 2.91 9.46
N ALA A 429 26.33 2.01 10.30
CA ALA A 429 27.55 2.21 11.09
C ALA A 429 28.45 0.98 10.98
N ILE A 430 29.76 1.18 10.95
CA ILE A 430 30.76 0.12 10.74
C ILE A 430 31.73 0.11 11.91
N PHE A 431 31.93 -1.05 12.53
CA PHE A 431 32.81 -1.20 13.68
C PHE A 431 33.60 -2.51 13.62
N PRO A 432 34.94 -2.50 13.77
CA PRO A 432 35.80 -1.33 13.83
C PRO A 432 35.93 -0.65 12.46
N ASN A 433 36.17 0.66 12.47
CA ASN A 433 36.53 1.43 11.30
C ASN A 433 37.70 2.36 11.69
N PRO A 434 38.97 2.01 11.36
CA PRO A 434 39.39 1.08 10.32
C PRO A 434 39.21 -0.42 10.63
N THR A 435 38.96 -1.24 9.59
CA THR A 435 38.89 -2.71 9.63
C THR A 435 40.09 -3.38 8.92
N ASN A 436 40.22 -4.70 9.06
CA ASN A 436 41.20 -5.54 8.33
C ASN A 436 40.74 -5.94 6.92
N GLY A 437 39.50 -5.64 6.54
CA GLY A 437 38.95 -5.87 5.20
C GLY A 437 38.53 -7.32 4.87
N LYS A 438 38.79 -8.28 5.76
CA LYS A 438 38.36 -9.69 5.60
C LYS A 438 36.93 -9.92 6.08
N GLU A 439 36.57 -9.26 7.17
CA GLU A 439 35.19 -9.23 7.66
C GLU A 439 34.83 -7.78 8.02
N VAL A 440 33.68 -7.34 7.53
CA VAL A 440 33.12 -6.03 7.84
C VAL A 440 31.86 -6.25 8.66
N THR A 441 31.91 -5.85 9.92
CA THR A 441 30.74 -5.82 10.80
C THR A 441 30.04 -4.47 10.67
N MET A 442 28.74 -4.52 10.37
CA MET A 442 27.93 -3.33 10.15
C MET A 442 26.64 -3.40 10.94
N GLN A 443 26.24 -2.28 11.54
CA GLN A 443 24.92 -2.08 12.09
C GLN A 443 24.08 -1.31 11.07
N ILE A 444 22.93 -1.85 10.69
CA ILE A 444 21.98 -1.24 9.76
C ILE A 444 20.67 -0.96 10.50
N LYS A 445 20.12 0.24 10.29
CA LYS A 445 18.88 0.70 10.92
C LYS A 445 17.95 1.37 9.92
N GLY A 446 16.65 1.08 10.02
CA GLY A 446 15.58 1.73 9.24
C GLY A 446 15.29 1.11 7.86
N PHE A 447 15.79 -0.11 7.61
CA PHE A 447 15.61 -0.90 6.38
C PHE A 447 14.81 -2.19 6.63
N GLU A 448 13.96 -2.21 7.65
CA GLU A 448 13.17 -3.39 8.00
C GLU A 448 12.11 -3.76 6.97
N ALA A 449 11.82 -5.06 6.88
CA ALA A 449 10.75 -5.63 6.04
C ALA A 449 10.80 -5.26 4.54
N GLU A 450 11.99 -4.90 4.03
CA GLU A 450 12.21 -4.66 2.61
C GLU A 450 13.50 -5.35 2.09
N PRO A 451 13.53 -5.75 0.81
CA PRO A 451 14.77 -6.15 0.16
C PRO A 451 15.82 -5.04 0.27
N THR A 452 16.97 -5.38 0.83
CA THR A 452 18.07 -4.44 1.07
C THR A 452 19.31 -4.90 0.30
N ILE A 453 19.92 -4.00 -0.47
CA ILE A 453 21.16 -4.26 -1.19
C ILE A 453 22.28 -3.47 -0.53
N ILE A 454 23.39 -4.14 -0.27
CA ILE A 454 24.62 -3.50 0.19
C ILE A 454 25.62 -3.55 -0.95
N VAL A 455 26.14 -2.38 -1.32
CA VAL A 455 27.16 -2.23 -2.35
C VAL A 455 28.35 -1.48 -1.77
N ILE A 456 29.55 -1.99 -2.02
CA ILE A 456 30.80 -1.32 -1.66
C ILE A 456 31.52 -0.93 -2.94
N HIS A 457 31.82 0.35 -3.08
CA HIS A 457 32.63 0.88 -4.16
C HIS A 457 34.01 1.29 -3.64
N ASN A 458 35.05 1.03 -4.43
CA ASN A 458 36.35 1.63 -4.18
C ASN A 458 36.34 3.10 -4.65
N ALA A 459 37.40 3.84 -4.33
CA ALA A 459 37.53 5.23 -4.74
C ALA A 459 37.74 5.44 -6.26
N LYS A 460 37.93 4.38 -7.06
CA LYS A 460 37.85 4.44 -8.53
C LYS A 460 36.41 4.29 -9.04
N GLY A 461 35.43 4.24 -8.14
CA GLY A 461 34.03 3.99 -8.48
C GLY A 461 33.71 2.55 -8.90
N GLN A 462 34.65 1.62 -8.75
CA GLN A 462 34.42 0.22 -9.10
C GLN A 462 33.66 -0.47 -7.97
N GLU A 463 32.59 -1.17 -8.32
CA GLU A 463 31.91 -2.10 -7.40
C GLU A 463 32.88 -3.24 -7.06
N VAL A 464 33.20 -3.39 -5.77
CA VAL A 464 34.09 -4.44 -5.27
C VAL A 464 33.34 -5.47 -4.41
N PHE A 465 32.11 -5.17 -4.00
CA PHE A 465 31.26 -6.07 -3.25
C PHE A 465 29.79 -5.71 -3.44
N ARG A 466 28.95 -6.74 -3.57
CA ARG A 466 27.49 -6.62 -3.59
C ARG A 466 26.87 -7.78 -2.83
N LYS A 467 25.87 -7.49 -2.00
CA LYS A 467 25.05 -8.51 -1.35
C LYS A 467 23.62 -8.05 -1.16
N THR A 468 22.68 -8.95 -1.44
CA THR A 468 21.25 -8.72 -1.27
C THR A 468 20.73 -9.48 -0.05
N PHE A 469 19.85 -8.83 0.69
CA PHE A 469 19.11 -9.38 1.82
C PHE A 469 17.62 -9.25 1.52
N ASN A 470 16.84 -10.32 1.71
CA ASN A 470 15.41 -10.29 1.39
C ASN A 470 14.61 -9.47 2.40
N ASN A 471 15.00 -9.52 3.67
CA ASN A 471 14.42 -8.73 4.77
C ASN A 471 15.48 -8.54 5.85
N LEU A 472 15.47 -7.38 6.51
CA LEU A 472 16.24 -7.08 7.71
C LEU A 472 15.28 -6.80 8.89
N GLU A 473 15.79 -6.97 10.10
CA GLU A 473 15.14 -6.44 11.30
C GLU A 473 15.44 -4.94 11.45
N ASN A 474 14.61 -4.21 12.21
CA ASN A 474 14.73 -2.76 12.42
C ASN A 474 16.14 -2.31 12.81
N GLU A 475 16.85 -3.09 13.62
CA GLU A 475 18.29 -2.93 13.85
C GLU A 475 18.98 -4.27 13.62
N SER A 476 19.72 -4.36 12.52
CA SER A 476 20.42 -5.58 12.11
C SER A 476 21.92 -5.42 12.23
N THR A 477 22.59 -6.36 12.92
CA THR A 477 24.05 -6.47 12.88
C THR A 477 24.46 -7.53 11.87
N LEU A 478 25.16 -7.12 10.83
CA LEU A 478 25.59 -7.96 9.72
C LEU A 478 27.10 -8.15 9.74
N ASN A 479 27.54 -9.40 9.63
CA ASN A 479 28.93 -9.74 9.40
C ASN A 479 29.10 -10.12 7.93
N LEU A 480 29.74 -9.25 7.16
CA LEU A 480 30.01 -9.48 5.76
C LEU A 480 31.40 -10.06 5.60
N LYS A 481 31.49 -11.26 5.03
CA LYS A 481 32.76 -11.80 4.52
C LYS A 481 33.13 -11.05 3.25
N THR A 482 34.24 -10.35 3.31
CA THR A 482 34.78 -9.55 2.22
C THR A 482 36.23 -9.96 1.95
N ASP A 483 36.84 -9.38 0.93
CA ASP A 483 38.27 -9.51 0.70
C ASP A 483 38.85 -8.19 0.21
N LEU A 484 38.57 -7.13 0.98
CA LEU A 484 38.99 -5.78 0.65
C LEU A 484 40.47 -5.61 1.00
N VAL A 485 41.22 -5.03 0.07
CA VAL A 485 42.60 -4.59 0.30
C VAL A 485 42.60 -3.29 1.10
N SER A 486 43.76 -2.89 1.63
CA SER A 486 43.89 -1.59 2.30
C SER A 486 43.47 -0.45 1.39
N GLY A 487 42.61 0.44 1.88
CA GLY A 487 42.00 1.48 1.07
C GLY A 487 40.82 2.17 1.73
N MET A 488 40.33 3.21 1.06
CA MET A 488 39.06 3.86 1.37
C MET A 488 37.97 3.36 0.42
N TYR A 489 36.79 3.11 1.00
CA TYR A 489 35.62 2.59 0.32
C TYR A 489 34.37 3.37 0.71
N PHE A 490 33.39 3.37 -0.19
CA PHE A 490 32.07 3.92 0.05
C PHE A 490 31.06 2.78 0.14
N VAL A 491 30.46 2.63 1.32
CA VAL A 491 29.42 1.64 1.57
C VAL A 491 28.07 2.31 1.37
N THR A 492 27.26 1.74 0.49
CA THR A 492 25.88 2.16 0.26
C THR A 492 24.94 1.03 0.62
N VAL A 493 23.98 1.34 1.49
CA VAL A 493 22.83 0.49 1.80
C VAL A 493 21.64 1.06 1.05
N LEU A 494 21.02 0.22 0.22
CA LEU A 494 19.91 0.56 -0.65
C LEU A 494 18.67 -0.23 -0.18
N GLY A 495 17.62 0.49 0.18
CA GLY A 495 16.26 -0.03 0.27
C GLY A 495 15.48 0.38 -0.98
N ARG A 496 14.15 0.25 -0.93
CA ARG A 496 13.29 0.60 -2.07
C ARG A 496 13.28 2.11 -2.32
N GLN A 497 12.96 2.86 -1.27
CA GLN A 497 12.84 4.33 -1.29
C GLN A 497 13.70 4.96 -0.19
N LYS A 498 14.75 4.27 0.23
CA LYS A 498 15.64 4.73 1.30
C LYS A 498 17.06 4.35 0.97
N TYR A 499 18.00 5.15 1.43
CA TYR A 499 19.40 4.80 1.34
C TYR A 499 20.16 5.31 2.56
N ALA A 500 21.28 4.67 2.85
CA ALA A 500 22.21 5.11 3.87
C ALA A 500 23.62 4.89 3.35
N GLN A 501 24.52 5.79 3.71
CA GLN A 501 25.89 5.73 3.27
C GLN A 501 26.87 5.99 4.40
N THR A 502 28.03 5.36 4.29
CA THR A 502 29.14 5.62 5.18
C THR A 502 30.46 5.26 4.53
N LYS A 503 31.54 5.79 5.12
CA LYS A 503 32.91 5.54 4.69
C LYS A 503 33.44 4.32 5.41
N LEU A 504 34.14 3.46 4.66
CA LEU A 504 34.82 2.29 5.17
C LEU A 504 36.33 2.43 4.91
N ILE A 505 37.13 2.37 5.97
CA ILE A 505 38.58 2.39 5.89
C ILE A 505 39.11 0.99 6.18
N VAL A 506 39.90 0.46 5.26
CA VAL A 506 40.64 -0.78 5.43
C VAL A 506 42.11 -0.44 5.62
N ALA A 507 42.69 -0.85 6.74
CA ALA A 507 44.10 -0.64 7.04
C ALA A 507 44.82 -1.99 7.15
N LEU A 508 46.04 -2.06 6.61
CA LEU A 508 46.95 -3.17 6.93
C LEU A 508 47.26 -3.08 8.42
N ARG A 509 46.95 -4.14 9.17
CA ARG A 509 47.52 -4.34 10.50
C ARG A 509 48.91 -4.94 10.38
#